data_AF-A0A7Z9N2G4-F1
#
_entry.id   AF-A0A7Z9N2G4-F1
#
_cell.length_a   1.000
_cell.length_b   1.000
_cell.length_c   1.000
_cell.angle_alpha   90.00
_cell.angle_beta   90.00
_cell.angle_gamma   90.00
#
_symmetry.space_group_name_H-M   'P 1'
#
loop_
_entity.id
_entity.type
_entity.pdbx_description
1 polymer ?
#
loop_
_entity_poly.entity_id
_entity_poly.type
_entity_poly.pdbx_seq_one_letter_code
_entity_poly.pdbx_strand_id
1 'polypeptide(L)'
;MNKLKNWLGIVLIAAAPLLAHQSWFKNRSVKEQLKKAVVHYNEGRFATTKIILNKTLKQQGDNYKSVAWYLLMKASYGLNKMEESREMARNILQSDPQSTYVKHVFSCLGDMFVDEGKYSAALRMYLRARALQSDELFLEKIDQRIMNTLKVNIS
;
A
#
# COMPACT_ATOMS: atom_id res chain seq x y z
N MET A 1 8.61 45.38 35.04
CA MET A 1 8.20 44.02 34.60
C MET A 1 7.76 44.07 33.15
N ASN A 2 8.63 43.76 32.16
CA ASN A 2 8.19 43.42 30.78
C ASN A 2 9.29 42.93 29.81
N LYS A 3 10.45 42.46 30.29
CA LYS A 3 11.51 41.93 29.40
C LYS A 3 11.58 40.40 29.29
N LEU A 4 10.77 39.65 30.05
CA LEU A 4 10.80 38.17 30.01
C LEU A 4 9.85 37.52 28.98
N LYS A 5 8.89 38.25 28.38
CA LYS A 5 7.92 37.66 27.45
C LYS A 5 8.40 37.53 25.99
N ASN A 6 9.43 38.26 25.56
CA ASN A 6 9.88 38.27 24.17
C ASN A 6 10.91 37.18 23.82
N TRP A 7 11.49 36.49 24.80
CA TRP A 7 12.52 35.48 24.53
C TRP A 7 11.95 34.08 24.25
N LEU A 8 10.74 33.79 24.75
CA LEU A 8 10.04 32.52 24.49
C LEU A 8 9.52 32.41 23.05
N GLY A 9 9.15 33.53 22.41
CA GLY A 9 8.63 33.54 21.03
C GLY A 9 9.71 33.29 19.95
N ILE A 10 10.94 33.74 20.19
CA ILE A 10 12.04 33.63 19.21
C ILE A 10 12.60 32.20 19.18
N VAL A 11 12.65 31.51 20.33
CA VAL A 11 13.11 30.11 20.42
C VAL A 11 12.14 29.14 19.72
N LEU A 12 10.83 29.43 19.73
CA LEU A 12 9.81 28.62 19.05
C LEU A 12 9.88 28.71 17.51
N ILE A 13 10.25 29.86 16.95
CA ILE A 13 10.33 30.07 15.50
C ILE A 13 11.62 29.48 14.91
N ALA A 14 12.71 29.41 15.67
CA ALA A 14 13.98 28.82 15.20
C ALA A 14 13.95 27.28 15.08
N ALA A 15 13.06 26.60 15.81
CA ALA A 15 12.95 25.14 15.79
C ALA A 15 12.08 24.60 14.63
N ALA A 16 11.11 25.38 14.14
CA ALA A 16 10.20 24.95 13.07
C ALA A 16 10.89 24.66 11.72
N PRO A 17 11.88 25.45 11.26
CA PRO A 17 12.65 25.14 10.04
C PRO A 17 13.45 23.84 10.15
N LEU A 18 14.02 23.54 11.32
CA LEU A 18 14.81 22.33 11.58
C LEU A 18 13.93 21.07 11.56
N LEU A 19 12.74 21.14 12.17
CA LEU A 19 11.76 20.04 12.16
C LEU A 19 11.19 19.81 10.76
N ALA A 20 10.89 20.88 10.01
CA ALA A 20 10.43 20.80 8.64
C ALA A 20 11.51 20.22 7.70
N HIS A 21 12.76 20.65 7.87
CA HIS A 21 13.92 20.12 7.14
C HIS A 21 14.09 18.61 7.41
N GLN A 22 14.14 18.20 8.68
CA GLN A 22 14.30 16.79 9.06
C GLN A 22 13.18 15.90 8.52
N SER A 23 11.92 16.37 8.58
CA SER A 23 10.76 15.68 8.02
C SER A 23 10.87 15.53 6.48
N TRP A 24 11.31 16.59 5.80
CA TRP A 24 11.51 16.57 4.34
C TRP A 24 12.58 15.57 3.89
N PHE A 25 13.77 15.55 4.54
CA PHE A 25 14.82 14.57 4.23
C PHE A 25 14.36 13.13 4.47
N LYS A 26 13.64 12.90 5.57
CA LYS A 26 13.08 11.60 5.91
C LYS A 26 12.06 11.14 4.87
N ASN A 27 11.14 12.02 4.45
CA ASN A 27 10.13 11.74 3.44
C ASN A 27 10.75 11.44 2.06
N ARG A 28 11.80 12.19 1.69
CA ARG A 28 12.58 11.94 0.47
C ARG A 28 13.25 10.56 0.50
N SER A 29 13.90 10.21 1.61
CA SER A 29 14.53 8.90 1.79
C SER A 29 13.53 7.75 1.69
N VAL A 30 12.35 7.87 2.31
CA VAL A 30 11.26 6.89 2.21
C VAL A 30 10.77 6.72 0.77
N LYS A 31 10.57 7.82 0.04
CA LYS A 31 10.16 7.77 -1.37
C LYS A 31 11.17 7.01 -2.23
N GLU A 32 12.46 7.24 -2.03
CA GLU A 32 13.51 6.53 -2.76
C GLU A 32 13.58 5.03 -2.40
N GLN A 33 13.39 4.67 -1.13
CA GLN A 33 13.29 3.26 -0.73
C GLN A 33 12.08 2.57 -1.37
N LEU A 34 10.93 3.24 -1.45
CA LEU A 34 9.74 2.70 -2.12
C LEU A 34 9.95 2.50 -3.61
N LYS A 35 10.58 3.45 -4.29
CA LYS A 35 10.95 3.27 -5.72
C LYS A 35 11.84 2.04 -5.90
N LYS A 36 12.86 1.86 -5.06
CA LYS A 36 13.72 0.67 -5.08
C LYS A 36 12.93 -0.61 -4.85
N ALA A 37 12.00 -0.61 -3.88
CA ALA A 37 11.13 -1.75 -3.63
C ALA A 37 10.27 -2.10 -4.85
N VAL A 38 9.72 -1.10 -5.55
CA VAL A 38 8.94 -1.31 -6.79
C VAL A 38 9.80 -1.92 -7.89
N VAL A 39 11.04 -1.43 -8.07
CA VAL A 39 11.99 -2.00 -9.05
C VAL A 39 12.23 -3.49 -8.76
N HIS A 40 12.61 -3.82 -7.52
CA HIS A 40 12.83 -5.21 -7.11
C HIS A 40 11.57 -6.08 -7.24
N TYR A 41 10.40 -5.54 -6.93
CA TYR A 41 9.13 -6.24 -7.09
C TYR A 41 8.87 -6.60 -8.56
N ASN A 42 9.06 -5.63 -9.46
CA ASN A 42 8.84 -5.83 -10.90
C ASN A 42 9.83 -6.85 -11.50
N GLU A 43 11.01 -7.02 -10.90
CA GLU A 43 11.99 -8.03 -11.28
C GLU A 43 11.75 -9.40 -10.59
N GLY A 44 10.62 -9.57 -9.90
CA GLY A 44 10.27 -10.81 -9.19
C GLY A 44 11.08 -11.04 -7.91
N ARG A 45 11.91 -10.08 -7.48
CA ARG A 45 12.72 -10.17 -6.26
C ARG A 45 11.89 -9.83 -5.03
N PHE A 46 10.87 -10.64 -4.77
CA PHE A 46 9.89 -10.40 -3.70
C PHE A 46 10.51 -10.45 -2.30
N ALA A 47 11.47 -11.34 -2.04
CA ALA A 47 12.17 -11.37 -0.75
C ALA A 47 12.93 -10.07 -0.46
N THR A 48 13.68 -9.56 -1.45
CA THR A 48 14.37 -8.26 -1.37
C THR A 48 13.38 -7.11 -1.17
N THR A 49 12.26 -7.15 -1.90
CA THR A 49 11.16 -6.18 -1.75
C THR A 49 10.67 -6.12 -0.31
N LYS A 50 10.39 -7.27 0.32
CA LYS A 50 9.95 -7.33 1.73
C LYS A 50 10.99 -6.76 2.70
N ILE A 51 12.27 -7.05 2.50
CA ILE A 51 13.35 -6.53 3.34
C ILE A 51 13.38 -5.00 3.30
N ILE A 52 13.31 -4.42 2.10
CA ILE A 52 13.28 -2.97 1.91
C ILE A 52 12.04 -2.38 2.60
N LEU A 53 10.86 -2.93 2.32
CA LEU A 53 9.59 -2.40 2.85
C LEU A 53 9.49 -2.49 4.37
N ASN A 54 9.93 -3.59 4.98
CA ASN A 54 9.95 -3.73 6.44
C ASN A 54 10.87 -2.70 7.10
N LYS A 55 12.00 -2.39 6.47
CA LYS A 55 12.88 -1.31 6.93
C LYS A 55 12.22 0.05 6.75
N THR A 56 11.59 0.29 5.60
CA THR A 56 10.90 1.54 5.29
C THR A 56 9.77 1.79 6.27
N LEU A 57 8.89 0.81 6.52
CA LEU A 57 7.74 0.89 7.43
C LEU A 57 8.14 1.25 8.88
N LYS A 58 9.26 0.73 9.38
CA LYS A 58 9.81 1.10 10.71
C LYS A 58 10.25 2.56 10.79
N GLN A 59 10.54 3.20 9.65
CA GLN A 59 11.00 4.58 9.59
C GLN A 59 9.86 5.58 9.37
N GLN A 60 8.62 5.16 9.07
CA GLN A 60 7.62 6.07 8.47
C GLN A 60 6.89 7.03 9.42
N GLY A 61 6.40 8.14 8.83
CA GLY A 61 5.14 8.82 9.20
C GLY A 61 4.07 8.53 8.13
N ASP A 62 2.79 8.82 8.39
CA ASP A 62 1.63 8.19 7.72
C ASP A 62 1.58 8.23 6.18
N ASN A 63 2.20 9.21 5.51
CA ASN A 63 1.98 9.52 4.09
C ASN A 63 2.25 8.40 3.07
N TYR A 64 3.10 7.42 3.38
CA TYR A 64 3.40 6.30 2.47
C TYR A 64 3.07 4.93 3.06
N LYS A 65 2.35 4.91 4.17
CA LYS A 65 2.08 3.68 4.92
C LYS A 65 1.24 2.74 4.08
N SER A 66 0.15 3.22 3.49
CA SER A 66 -0.82 2.40 2.76
C SER A 66 -0.23 1.80 1.47
N VAL A 67 0.59 2.55 0.73
CA VAL A 67 1.29 2.01 -0.46
C VAL A 67 2.35 0.97 -0.07
N ALA A 68 3.08 1.21 1.02
CA ALA A 68 4.11 0.29 1.50
C ALA A 68 3.49 -1.03 1.97
N TRP A 69 2.40 -0.97 2.73
CA TRP A 69 1.64 -2.15 3.16
C TRP A 69 1.04 -2.91 1.97
N TYR A 70 0.45 -2.21 1.01
CA TYR A 70 -0.08 -2.82 -0.20
C TYR A 70 1.03 -3.56 -0.98
N LEU A 71 2.19 -2.94 -1.20
CA LEU A 71 3.28 -3.60 -1.91
C LEU A 71 3.87 -4.78 -1.11
N LEU A 72 3.91 -4.68 0.22
CA LEU A 72 4.37 -5.75 1.10
C LEU A 72 3.43 -6.97 1.02
N MET A 73 2.13 -6.73 1.03
CA MET A 73 1.09 -7.74 0.82
C MET A 73 1.31 -8.45 -0.52
N LYS A 74 1.45 -7.70 -1.63
CA LYS A 74 1.74 -8.30 -2.94
C LYS A 74 3.05 -9.11 -2.97
N ALA A 75 4.09 -8.65 -2.29
CA ALA A 75 5.36 -9.37 -2.23
C ALA A 75 5.23 -10.67 -1.41
N SER A 76 4.45 -10.68 -0.33
CA SER A 76 4.11 -11.90 0.41
C SER A 76 3.33 -12.88 -0.47
N TYR A 77 2.37 -12.39 -1.25
CA TYR A 77 1.64 -13.19 -2.23
C TYR A 77 2.58 -13.79 -3.29
N GLY A 78 3.48 -13.00 -3.88
CA GLY A 78 4.47 -13.48 -4.85
C GLY A 78 5.47 -14.51 -4.29
N LEU A 79 5.61 -14.60 -2.96
CA LEU A 79 6.39 -15.64 -2.26
C LEU A 79 5.55 -16.87 -1.88
N ASN A 80 4.34 -16.98 -2.40
CA ASN A 80 3.36 -18.00 -2.04
C ASN A 80 2.99 -18.02 -0.54
N LYS A 81 3.15 -16.89 0.17
CA LYS A 81 2.77 -16.74 1.58
C LYS A 81 1.33 -16.23 1.67
N MET A 82 0.41 -17.09 1.25
CA MET A 82 -1.01 -16.74 1.09
C MET A 82 -1.66 -16.24 2.39
N GLU A 83 -1.44 -16.92 3.51
CA GLU A 83 -2.06 -16.50 4.77
C GLU A 83 -1.52 -15.16 5.27
N GLU A 84 -0.20 -14.94 5.18
CA GLU A 84 0.42 -13.67 5.53
C GLU A 84 -0.14 -12.52 4.68
N SER A 85 -0.28 -12.75 3.36
CA SER A 85 -0.87 -11.76 2.46
C SER A 85 -2.34 -11.46 2.81
N ARG A 86 -3.13 -12.48 3.16
CA ARG A 86 -4.53 -12.28 3.61
C ARG A 86 -4.62 -11.50 4.91
N GLU A 87 -3.74 -11.79 5.87
CA GLU A 87 -3.68 -11.07 7.13
C GLU A 87 -3.35 -9.58 6.89
N MET A 88 -2.35 -9.30 6.05
CA MET A 88 -2.02 -7.94 5.63
C MET A 88 -3.21 -7.25 4.96
N ALA A 89 -3.91 -7.94 4.05
CA ALA A 89 -5.10 -7.40 3.41
C ALA A 89 -6.18 -7.01 4.44
N ARG A 90 -6.49 -7.88 5.40
CA ARG A 90 -7.44 -7.60 6.49
C ARG A 90 -7.01 -6.36 7.29
N ASN A 91 -5.74 -6.28 7.65
CA ASN A 91 -5.20 -5.16 8.42
C ASN A 91 -5.28 -3.83 7.65
N ILE A 92 -5.00 -3.82 6.35
CA ILE A 92 -5.13 -2.61 5.51
C ILE A 92 -6.59 -2.16 5.47
N LEU A 93 -7.51 -3.09 5.20
CA LEU A 93 -8.94 -2.80 5.11
C LEU A 93 -9.54 -2.27 6.42
N GLN A 94 -9.01 -2.72 7.57
CA GLN A 94 -9.47 -2.26 8.89
C GLN A 94 -8.83 -0.95 9.32
N SER A 95 -7.54 -0.76 9.04
CA SER A 95 -6.78 0.39 9.55
C SER A 95 -6.87 1.65 8.69
N ASP A 96 -7.08 1.49 7.37
CA ASP A 96 -7.20 2.61 6.43
C ASP A 96 -8.28 2.30 5.36
N PRO A 97 -9.56 2.20 5.75
CA PRO A 97 -10.65 1.85 4.84
C PRO A 97 -10.93 2.90 3.75
N GLN A 98 -10.40 4.13 3.91
CA GLN A 98 -10.55 5.22 2.95
C GLN A 98 -9.33 5.34 2.01
N SER A 99 -8.35 4.45 2.15
CA SER A 99 -7.16 4.46 1.31
C SER A 99 -7.51 4.31 -0.17
N THR A 100 -6.82 5.07 -1.02
CA THR A 100 -6.87 4.87 -2.47
C THR A 100 -6.37 3.48 -2.90
N TYR A 101 -5.68 2.76 -1.99
CA TYR A 101 -5.20 1.39 -2.18
C TYR A 101 -6.23 0.30 -1.87
N VAL A 102 -7.37 0.61 -1.25
CA VAL A 102 -8.39 -0.40 -0.89
C VAL A 102 -8.89 -1.18 -2.11
N LYS A 103 -9.15 -0.49 -3.23
CA LYS A 103 -9.52 -1.15 -4.51
C LYS A 103 -8.46 -2.16 -4.98
N HIS A 104 -7.19 -1.83 -4.79
CA HIS A 104 -6.08 -2.69 -5.19
C HIS A 104 -5.92 -3.89 -4.26
N VAL A 105 -6.23 -3.72 -2.97
CA VAL A 105 -6.28 -4.82 -1.99
C VAL A 105 -7.38 -5.81 -2.35
N PHE A 106 -8.59 -5.33 -2.67
CA PHE A 106 -9.66 -6.21 -3.14
C PHE A 106 -9.30 -6.93 -4.45
N SER A 107 -8.69 -6.23 -5.42
CA SER A 107 -8.20 -6.89 -6.63
C SER A 107 -7.20 -8.01 -6.32
N CYS A 108 -6.26 -7.79 -5.39
CA CYS A 108 -5.28 -8.81 -5.02
C CYS A 108 -5.91 -10.00 -4.27
N LEU A 109 -6.89 -9.75 -3.39
CA LEU A 109 -7.65 -10.83 -2.76
C LEU A 109 -8.41 -11.66 -3.79
N GLY A 110 -8.91 -11.03 -4.85
CA GLY A 110 -9.49 -11.72 -5.99
C GLY A 110 -8.50 -12.65 -6.67
N ASP A 111 -7.30 -12.14 -7.01
CA ASP A 111 -6.22 -12.93 -7.62
C ASP A 111 -5.87 -14.14 -6.73
N MET A 112 -5.75 -13.95 -5.41
CA MET A 112 -5.49 -15.04 -4.46
C MET A 112 -6.60 -16.09 -4.41
N PHE A 113 -7.88 -15.69 -4.53
CA PHE A 113 -8.98 -16.66 -4.58
C PHE A 113 -9.03 -17.43 -5.91
N VAL A 114 -8.58 -16.84 -7.02
CA VAL A 114 -8.42 -17.55 -8.28
C VAL A 114 -7.40 -18.68 -8.14
N ASP A 115 -6.25 -18.39 -7.52
CA ASP A 115 -5.20 -19.40 -7.28
C ASP A 115 -5.68 -20.56 -6.39
N GLU A 116 -6.66 -20.30 -5.51
CA GLU A 116 -7.29 -21.33 -4.67
C GLU A 116 -8.46 -22.06 -5.35
N GLY A 117 -8.80 -21.73 -6.60
CA GLY A 117 -9.96 -22.27 -7.31
C GLY A 117 -11.31 -21.76 -6.78
N LYS A 118 -11.32 -20.73 -5.93
CA LYS A 118 -12.53 -20.18 -5.28
C LYS A 118 -13.12 -19.04 -6.12
N TYR A 119 -13.51 -19.33 -7.35
CA TYR A 119 -13.91 -18.31 -8.33
C TYR A 119 -15.07 -17.42 -7.88
N SER A 120 -16.08 -17.96 -7.19
CA SER A 120 -17.18 -17.15 -6.64
C SER A 120 -16.70 -16.14 -5.59
N ALA A 121 -15.68 -16.49 -4.80
CA ALA A 121 -15.06 -15.55 -3.85
C ALA A 121 -14.21 -14.51 -4.58
N ALA A 122 -13.48 -14.92 -5.61
CA ALA A 122 -12.70 -14.02 -6.45
C ALA A 122 -13.59 -12.95 -7.11
N LEU A 123 -14.70 -13.35 -7.73
CA LEU A 123 -15.66 -12.44 -8.36
C LEU A 123 -16.21 -11.42 -7.37
N ARG A 124 -16.56 -11.83 -6.14
CA ARG A 124 -17.00 -10.88 -5.09
C ARG A 124 -15.93 -9.84 -4.78
N MET A 125 -14.65 -10.22 -4.76
CA MET A 125 -13.57 -9.28 -4.49
C MET A 125 -13.34 -8.34 -5.68
N TYR A 126 -13.34 -8.84 -6.91
CA TYR A 126 -13.20 -8.00 -8.09
C TYR A 126 -14.35 -6.99 -8.23
N LEU A 127 -15.60 -7.41 -7.98
CA LEU A 127 -16.75 -6.51 -8.01
C LEU A 127 -16.66 -5.40 -6.94
N ARG A 128 -16.18 -5.72 -5.74
CA ARG A 128 -15.88 -4.71 -4.72
C ARG A 128 -14.80 -3.73 -5.18
N ALA A 129 -13.71 -4.23 -5.77
CA ALA A 129 -12.65 -3.40 -6.31
C ALA A 129 -13.17 -2.44 -7.39
N ARG A 130 -13.98 -2.97 -8.32
CA ARG A 130 -14.59 -2.22 -9.41
C ARG A 130 -15.53 -1.12 -8.93
N ALA A 131 -16.34 -1.38 -7.90
CA ALA A 131 -17.30 -0.42 -7.35
C ALA A 131 -16.68 0.81 -6.67
N LEU A 132 -15.39 0.74 -6.32
CA LEU A 132 -14.70 1.78 -5.56
C LEU A 132 -14.02 2.86 -6.42
N GLN A 133 -14.07 2.77 -7.75
CA GLN A 133 -13.29 3.65 -8.60
C GLN A 133 -13.91 3.88 -9.98
N SER A 134 -13.62 5.05 -10.57
CA SER A 134 -14.05 5.45 -11.92
C SER A 134 -12.90 5.63 -12.92
N ASP A 135 -11.67 5.35 -12.51
CA ASP A 135 -10.46 5.35 -13.35
C ASP A 135 -10.53 4.27 -14.44
N GLU A 136 -10.53 4.70 -15.70
CA GLU A 136 -10.74 3.85 -16.87
C GLU A 136 -9.70 2.73 -16.99
N LEU A 137 -8.41 3.05 -16.78
CA LEU A 137 -7.32 2.07 -16.84
C LEU A 137 -7.44 0.97 -15.78
N PHE A 138 -7.91 1.33 -14.58
CA PHE A 138 -8.20 0.35 -13.55
C PHE A 138 -9.44 -0.48 -13.90
N LEU A 139 -10.50 0.14 -14.40
CA LEU A 139 -11.74 -0.52 -14.80
C LEU A 139 -11.50 -1.56 -15.90
N GLU A 140 -10.70 -1.23 -16.93
CA GLU A 140 -10.33 -2.17 -17.98
C GLU A 140 -9.65 -3.43 -17.39
N LYS A 141 -8.67 -3.23 -16.51
CA LYS A 141 -7.92 -4.34 -15.90
C LYS A 141 -8.78 -5.21 -15.00
N ILE A 142 -9.68 -4.63 -14.22
CA ILE A 142 -10.55 -5.38 -13.32
C ILE A 142 -11.68 -6.09 -14.09
N ASP A 143 -12.19 -5.49 -15.16
CA ASP A 143 -13.20 -6.12 -16.02
C ASP A 143 -12.61 -7.31 -16.77
N GLN A 144 -11.36 -7.22 -17.24
CA GLN A 144 -10.65 -8.38 -17.79
C GLN A 144 -10.49 -9.52 -16.77
N ARG A 145 -10.18 -9.21 -15.50
CA ARG A 145 -10.10 -10.22 -14.43
C ARG A 145 -11.43 -10.91 -14.18
N ILE A 146 -12.51 -10.14 -14.13
CA ILE A 146 -13.89 -10.66 -13.98
C ILE A 146 -14.21 -11.59 -15.15
N MET A 147 -14.01 -11.15 -16.39
CA MET A 147 -14.32 -11.94 -17.58
C MET A 147 -13.49 -13.23 -17.64
N ASN A 148 -12.20 -13.18 -17.32
CA ASN A 148 -11.35 -14.37 -17.29
C ASN A 148 -11.80 -15.36 -16.21
N THR A 149 -12.18 -14.86 -15.04
CA THR A 149 -12.66 -15.71 -13.94
C THR A 149 -14.01 -16.35 -14.26
N LEU A 150 -14.92 -15.62 -14.92
CA LEU A 150 -16.18 -16.17 -15.39
C LEU A 150 -15.97 -17.29 -16.40
N LYS A 151 -15.08 -17.11 -17.39
CA LYS A 151 -14.76 -18.13 -18.40
C LYS A 151 -14.26 -19.44 -17.77
N VAL A 152 -13.39 -19.35 -16.77
CA VAL A 152 -12.86 -20.53 -16.08
C VAL A 152 -13.93 -21.22 -15.23
N ASN A 153 -14.80 -20.45 -14.57
CA ASN A 153 -15.83 -21.01 -13.69
C ASN A 153 -16.98 -21.73 -14.42
N ILE A 154 -17.16 -21.49 -15.72
CA ILE A 154 -18.20 -22.12 -16.56
C ILE A 154 -17.66 -23.24 -17.46
N SER A 155 -16.34 -23.45 -17.49
CA SER A 155 -15.67 -24.50 -18.26
C SER A 155 -15.53 -25.77 -17.42
#